data_AF-A0A419GQL8-F1
#
_entry.id   AF-A0A419GQL8-F1
#
_cell.length_a   1.000
_cell.length_b   1.000
_cell.length_c   1.000
_cell.angle_alpha   90.00
_cell.angle_beta   90.00
_cell.angle_gamma   90.00
#
_symmetry.space_group_name_H-M   'P 1'
#
loop_
_entity.id
_entity.type
_entity.pdbx_description
1 polymer ?
#
loop_
_entity_poly.entity_id
_entity_poly.type
_entity_poly.pdbx_seq_one_letter_code
_entity_poly.pdbx_strand_id
1 'polypeptide(L)'
;MKKKVYILLAAAFVTVLTIGIYYSGVDAQYESAPAQKAPQKEKDVKVESCYDCHDQVQELHKMGKHSKVNCSNCHKELDKHLKAAENQTPETRPVTDTSWEACGQCHKEQYETFMKVSWHRPARDEKSQLTNRAPNPFWDKLMAGHGFTKEHNLTRSHNWMLIDHYVVDRAYGGRFQGKNGWNYIFETGKAWDVLEDKYPDATEHKAFIPQSAAAANPVCLQCKSQDHILGWSYMGDPVEGVKWARTSKVFEVAKDLQHGLNCFYCHDPHAAKPRIVRDGLIDALTRPDADTLWHKDPKKTGIKVVEMGMRGFTRKIALLDKYDTRLQCGQCHVEYNCNPGYEPRNPDTSKYSVTMTDRRTNHFPYKDVFDLYDHYVNKVNFLDFKHALTGGLLWKAQHPESEVYYNSKHAKAGAGCDSCHTPKVKDKKTGKTYTSHFAVTPRVQLKETCIKCHPKWTEEQAKYSIDSIKAHIKGKMRKAEFHLAALIDKIVEGKKSGLDAEIIKQAQDQHLKAHILWEFWTAENSDGFHNPEMARESLTRSVDESQKGIKIINDAIAMKTAAK
;
A
#
# COMPACT_ATOMS: atom_id res chain seq x y z
N MET A 1 64.73 26.70 -26.08
CA MET A 1 63.41 26.12 -26.42
C MET A 1 63.38 24.58 -26.34
N LYS A 2 63.75 23.94 -25.21
CA LYS A 2 63.70 22.46 -25.09
C LYS A 2 63.17 21.93 -23.73
N LYS A 3 62.68 22.78 -22.83
CA LYS A 3 62.10 22.35 -21.52
C LYS A 3 60.57 22.45 -21.40
N LYS A 4 59.89 23.19 -22.28
CA LYS A 4 58.41 23.32 -22.25
C LYS A 4 57.65 22.24 -23.05
N VAL A 5 58.33 21.46 -23.88
CA VAL A 5 57.70 20.40 -24.70
C VAL A 5 57.60 19.07 -23.94
N TYR A 6 58.52 18.79 -23.02
CA TYR A 6 58.50 17.53 -22.24
C TYR A 6 57.44 17.49 -21.14
N ILE A 7 57.04 18.64 -20.58
CA ILE A 7 56.03 18.70 -19.51
C ILE A 7 54.60 18.52 -20.07
N LEU A 8 54.35 18.95 -21.31
CA LEU A 8 53.06 18.76 -21.98
C LEU A 8 52.84 17.32 -22.46
N LEU A 9 53.90 16.63 -22.90
CA LEU A 9 53.81 15.23 -23.33
C LEU A 9 53.65 14.25 -22.14
N ALA A 10 54.28 14.53 -20.99
CA ALA A 10 54.11 13.72 -19.79
C ALA A 10 52.70 13.86 -19.17
N ALA A 11 52.12 15.06 -19.20
CA ALA A 11 50.75 15.28 -18.71
C ALA A 11 49.70 14.63 -19.64
N ALA A 12 49.91 14.63 -20.96
CA ALA A 12 49.02 13.96 -21.91
C ALA A 12 49.05 12.43 -21.74
N PHE A 13 50.20 11.83 -21.46
CA PHE A 13 50.32 10.37 -21.31
C PHE A 13 49.71 9.83 -20.00
N VAL A 14 49.81 10.58 -18.89
CA VAL A 14 49.19 10.17 -17.61
C VAL A 14 47.65 10.33 -17.64
N THR A 15 47.14 11.29 -18.40
CA THR A 15 45.68 11.49 -18.53
C THR A 15 45.04 10.43 -19.44
N VAL A 16 45.76 9.95 -20.47
CA VAL A 16 45.27 8.89 -21.37
C VAL A 16 45.33 7.49 -20.71
N LEU A 17 46.32 7.21 -19.87
CA LEU A 17 46.39 5.93 -19.13
C LEU A 17 45.38 5.84 -17.97
N THR A 18 45.08 6.94 -17.28
CA THR A 18 44.06 6.95 -16.23
C THR A 18 42.64 6.91 -16.79
N ILE A 19 42.38 7.53 -17.95
CA ILE A 19 41.09 7.41 -18.65
C ILE A 19 40.94 6.03 -19.32
N GLY A 20 42.01 5.49 -19.91
CA GLY A 20 42.00 4.17 -20.57
C GLY A 20 41.81 2.99 -19.62
N ILE A 21 42.28 3.08 -18.38
CA ILE A 21 42.10 2.03 -17.35
C ILE A 21 40.75 2.18 -16.63
N TYR A 22 40.19 3.40 -16.50
CA TYR A 22 38.86 3.60 -15.93
C TYR A 22 37.71 3.23 -16.90
N TYR A 23 37.92 3.32 -18.22
CA TYR A 23 36.90 2.98 -19.22
C TYR A 23 36.95 1.55 -19.74
N SER A 24 37.97 0.74 -19.41
CA SER A 24 38.06 -0.65 -19.86
C SER A 24 37.76 -1.70 -18.77
N GLY A 25 37.56 -1.27 -17.51
CA GLY A 25 37.33 -2.16 -16.38
C GLY A 25 35.92 -2.14 -15.77
N VAL A 26 35.01 -1.27 -16.24
CA VAL A 26 33.66 -1.11 -15.65
C VAL A 26 32.54 -1.59 -16.58
N ASP A 27 32.81 -1.76 -17.88
CA ASP A 27 31.82 -2.21 -18.88
C ASP A 27 31.86 -3.71 -19.18
N ALA A 28 32.69 -4.48 -18.50
CA ALA A 28 32.87 -5.93 -18.73
C ALA A 28 32.30 -6.78 -17.59
N GLN A 29 31.06 -6.51 -17.14
CA GLN A 29 30.31 -7.49 -16.33
C GLN A 29 28.80 -7.24 -16.26
N TYR A 30 28.16 -6.87 -17.36
CA TYR A 30 26.75 -7.16 -17.59
C TYR A 30 26.58 -7.49 -19.07
N GLU A 31 26.81 -8.76 -19.44
CA GLU A 31 26.18 -9.26 -20.66
C GLU A 31 24.68 -9.05 -20.47
N SER A 32 24.11 -8.13 -21.26
CA SER A 32 22.68 -8.03 -21.41
C SER A 32 22.17 -9.43 -21.73
N ALA A 33 21.27 -9.96 -20.90
CA ALA A 33 20.59 -11.22 -21.18
C ALA A 33 20.15 -11.22 -22.65
N PRO A 34 20.36 -12.31 -23.41
CA PRO A 34 20.01 -12.35 -24.82
C PRO A 34 18.57 -11.88 -24.97
N ALA A 35 18.37 -10.88 -25.84
CA ALA A 35 17.06 -10.33 -26.12
C ALA A 35 16.08 -11.50 -26.33
N GLN A 36 15.14 -11.66 -25.39
CA GLN A 36 14.07 -12.63 -25.56
C GLN A 36 13.42 -12.34 -26.90
N LYS A 37 13.32 -13.36 -27.75
CA LYS A 37 12.54 -13.28 -29.00
C LYS A 37 11.21 -12.62 -28.65
N ALA A 38 10.87 -11.55 -29.38
CA ALA A 38 9.58 -10.89 -29.22
C ALA A 38 8.49 -11.96 -29.20
N PRO A 39 7.62 -11.99 -28.17
CA PRO A 39 6.62 -13.03 -28.06
C PRO A 39 5.80 -13.06 -29.36
N GLN A 40 5.68 -14.25 -29.93
CA GLN A 40 4.93 -14.46 -31.16
C GLN A 40 3.50 -13.99 -30.91
N LYS A 41 3.05 -12.98 -31.66
CA LYS A 41 1.70 -12.43 -31.52
C LYS A 41 0.69 -13.56 -31.75
N GLU A 42 -0.17 -13.80 -30.76
CA GLU A 42 -1.29 -14.73 -30.89
C GLU A 42 -2.16 -14.33 -32.08
N LYS A 43 -2.70 -15.31 -32.79
CA LYS A 43 -3.60 -15.03 -33.90
C LYS A 43 -4.91 -14.48 -33.32
N ASP A 44 -5.48 -13.50 -34.01
CA ASP A 44 -6.80 -12.99 -33.64
C ASP A 44 -7.83 -14.11 -33.68
N VAL A 45 -8.66 -14.16 -32.65
CA VAL A 45 -9.76 -15.12 -32.54
C VAL A 45 -11.08 -14.48 -32.97
N LYS A 46 -12.05 -15.31 -33.37
CA LYS A 46 -13.45 -14.85 -33.51
C LYS A 46 -14.00 -14.63 -32.11
N VAL A 47 -14.17 -13.37 -31.72
CA VAL A 47 -14.56 -13.02 -30.35
C VAL A 47 -15.96 -13.59 -30.03
N GLU A 48 -16.80 -13.75 -31.05
CA GLU A 48 -18.14 -14.35 -30.94
C GLU A 48 -18.08 -15.77 -30.37
N SER A 49 -17.11 -16.60 -30.75
CA SER A 49 -16.99 -17.95 -30.18
C SER A 49 -16.60 -17.96 -28.71
N CYS A 50 -15.99 -16.88 -28.22
CA CYS A 50 -15.72 -16.73 -26.79
C CYS A 50 -17.00 -16.37 -26.03
N TYR A 51 -17.89 -15.62 -26.64
CA TYR A 51 -19.11 -15.16 -26.00
C TYR A 51 -20.11 -16.29 -25.72
N ASP A 52 -20.07 -17.37 -26.49
CA ASP A 52 -20.94 -18.54 -26.30
C ASP A 52 -20.83 -19.18 -24.90
N CYS A 53 -19.70 -18.94 -24.20
CA CYS A 53 -19.45 -19.45 -22.85
C CYS A 53 -19.18 -18.34 -21.80
N HIS A 54 -19.09 -17.07 -22.21
CA HIS A 54 -18.60 -15.98 -21.37
C HIS A 54 -19.53 -14.76 -21.38
N ASP A 55 -20.79 -14.94 -21.00
CA ASP A 55 -21.83 -13.91 -21.02
C ASP A 55 -21.45 -12.62 -20.28
N GLN A 56 -20.87 -12.72 -19.06
CA GLN A 56 -20.47 -11.52 -18.33
C GLN A 56 -19.37 -10.75 -19.08
N VAL A 57 -18.42 -11.46 -19.71
CA VAL A 57 -17.35 -10.83 -20.51
C VAL A 57 -17.95 -10.21 -21.77
N GLN A 58 -18.91 -10.89 -22.40
CA GLN A 58 -19.64 -10.36 -23.55
C GLN A 58 -20.33 -9.03 -23.21
N GLU A 59 -21.07 -8.96 -22.10
CA GLU A 59 -21.73 -7.74 -21.65
C GLU A 59 -20.71 -6.60 -21.49
N LEU A 60 -19.62 -6.85 -20.74
CA LEU A 60 -18.58 -5.87 -20.46
C LEU A 60 -17.87 -5.38 -21.73
N HIS A 61 -17.47 -6.32 -22.60
CA HIS A 61 -16.72 -6.02 -23.80
C HIS A 61 -17.57 -5.24 -24.81
N LYS A 62 -18.83 -5.65 -25.03
CA LYS A 62 -19.75 -4.95 -25.94
C LYS A 62 -20.14 -3.55 -25.46
N MET A 63 -20.24 -3.32 -24.15
CA MET A 63 -20.61 -2.00 -23.61
C MET A 63 -19.46 -0.96 -23.63
N GLY A 64 -18.23 -1.41 -23.85
CA GLY A 64 -17.02 -0.67 -23.53
C GLY A 64 -16.28 -0.05 -24.71
N LYS A 65 -15.28 0.78 -24.40
CA LYS A 65 -14.36 1.32 -25.43
C LYS A 65 -13.39 0.27 -25.98
N HIS A 66 -13.30 -0.89 -25.34
CA HIS A 66 -12.50 -2.02 -25.79
C HIS A 66 -13.30 -3.03 -26.64
N SER A 67 -14.52 -2.73 -27.06
CA SER A 67 -15.34 -3.59 -27.94
C SER A 67 -14.65 -4.00 -29.26
N LYS A 68 -13.61 -3.28 -29.68
CA LYS A 68 -12.79 -3.59 -30.87
C LYS A 68 -11.42 -4.20 -30.57
N VAL A 69 -11.08 -4.40 -29.30
CA VAL A 69 -9.82 -5.03 -28.88
C VAL A 69 -10.03 -6.55 -28.87
N ASN A 70 -9.20 -7.29 -29.59
CA ASN A 70 -9.30 -8.75 -29.67
C ASN A 70 -8.84 -9.41 -28.36
N CYS A 71 -9.40 -10.57 -28.02
CA CYS A 71 -9.01 -11.34 -26.84
C CYS A 71 -7.52 -11.76 -26.89
N SER A 72 -6.97 -11.98 -28.09
CA SER A 72 -5.56 -12.34 -28.33
C SER A 72 -4.55 -11.32 -27.78
N ASN A 73 -4.97 -10.06 -27.56
CA ASN A 73 -4.12 -9.03 -26.98
C ASN A 73 -3.72 -9.31 -25.51
N CYS A 74 -4.56 -10.05 -24.78
CA CYS A 74 -4.34 -10.34 -23.35
C CYS A 74 -4.46 -11.82 -23.00
N HIS A 75 -4.96 -12.66 -23.90
CA HIS A 75 -5.11 -14.09 -23.68
C HIS A 75 -4.30 -14.89 -24.70
N LYS A 76 -3.60 -15.92 -24.21
CA LYS A 76 -2.77 -16.84 -25.01
C LYS A 76 -3.22 -18.28 -24.79
N GLU A 77 -2.78 -19.16 -25.67
CA GLU A 77 -3.22 -20.57 -25.75
C GLU A 77 -4.72 -20.71 -26.02
N LEU A 78 -5.32 -19.75 -26.72
CA LEU A 78 -6.75 -19.70 -26.98
C LEU A 78 -7.24 -20.90 -27.80
N ASP A 79 -6.43 -21.37 -28.76
CA ASP A 79 -6.78 -22.51 -29.61
C ASP A 79 -6.88 -23.83 -28.81
N LYS A 80 -5.99 -24.00 -27.83
CA LYS A 80 -6.01 -25.12 -26.87
C LYS A 80 -7.23 -25.03 -25.96
N HIS A 81 -7.55 -23.83 -25.49
CA HIS A 81 -8.72 -23.59 -24.64
C HIS A 81 -10.03 -23.90 -25.37
N LEU A 82 -10.19 -23.42 -26.61
CA LEU A 82 -11.40 -23.64 -27.41
C LEU A 82 -11.61 -25.13 -27.73
N LYS A 83 -10.54 -25.88 -28.04
CA LYS A 83 -10.62 -27.33 -28.28
C LYS A 83 -11.02 -28.14 -27.04
N ALA A 84 -10.84 -27.57 -25.85
CA ALA A 84 -11.19 -28.20 -24.58
C ALA A 84 -12.50 -27.65 -23.98
N ALA A 85 -13.34 -26.97 -24.77
CA ALA A 85 -14.54 -26.29 -24.28
C ALA A 85 -15.48 -27.20 -23.44
N GLU A 86 -15.61 -28.47 -23.82
CA GLU A 86 -16.48 -29.44 -23.15
C GLU A 86 -15.85 -30.09 -21.91
N ASN A 87 -14.51 -30.03 -21.76
CA ASN A 87 -13.76 -30.69 -20.69
C ASN A 87 -12.62 -29.79 -20.19
N GLN A 88 -12.96 -28.62 -19.65
CA GLN A 88 -11.97 -27.66 -19.17
C GLN A 88 -11.27 -28.16 -17.90
N THR A 89 -9.94 -28.19 -17.91
CA THR A 89 -9.09 -28.47 -16.77
C THR A 89 -8.20 -27.25 -16.48
N PRO A 90 -7.52 -27.16 -15.33
CA PRO A 90 -6.57 -26.09 -15.07
C PRO A 90 -5.51 -25.91 -16.16
N GLU A 91 -5.09 -27.00 -16.81
CA GLU A 91 -4.08 -27.03 -17.88
C GLU A 91 -4.61 -26.52 -19.22
N THR A 92 -5.93 -26.55 -19.45
CA THR A 92 -6.57 -26.06 -20.68
C THR A 92 -7.15 -24.66 -20.53
N ARG A 93 -6.98 -24.03 -19.36
CA ARG A 93 -7.32 -22.61 -19.15
C ARG A 93 -6.41 -21.71 -20.01
N PRO A 94 -6.93 -20.60 -20.55
CA PRO A 94 -6.10 -19.69 -21.31
C PRO A 94 -5.12 -18.99 -20.36
N VAL A 95 -3.91 -18.76 -20.87
CA VAL A 95 -2.94 -17.89 -20.20
C VAL A 95 -3.46 -16.46 -20.30
N THR A 96 -3.53 -15.74 -19.18
CA THR A 96 -3.96 -14.34 -19.14
C THR A 96 -2.77 -13.47 -18.80
N ASP A 97 -2.46 -12.51 -19.67
CA ASP A 97 -1.36 -11.58 -19.51
C ASP A 97 -1.73 -10.47 -18.53
N THR A 98 -1.09 -10.47 -17.36
CA THR A 98 -1.31 -9.48 -16.31
C THR A 98 -0.25 -8.38 -16.30
N SER A 99 0.68 -8.39 -17.27
CA SER A 99 1.78 -7.42 -17.34
C SER A 99 1.29 -5.99 -17.61
N TRP A 100 2.14 -5.00 -17.31
CA TRP A 100 1.86 -3.62 -17.67
C TRP A 100 1.92 -3.40 -19.18
N GLU A 101 2.83 -4.12 -19.84
CA GLU A 101 3.11 -4.08 -21.26
C GLU A 101 1.88 -4.47 -22.09
N ALA A 102 1.06 -5.41 -21.60
CA ALA A 102 -0.21 -5.76 -22.24
C ALA A 102 -1.10 -4.52 -22.48
N CYS A 103 -1.12 -3.58 -21.54
CA CYS A 103 -1.82 -2.30 -21.69
C CYS A 103 -0.97 -1.27 -22.45
N GLY A 104 0.34 -1.25 -22.20
CA GLY A 104 1.30 -0.31 -22.78
C GLY A 104 1.39 -0.35 -24.31
N GLN A 105 1.04 -1.48 -24.95
CA GLN A 105 0.95 -1.61 -26.40
C GLN A 105 0.03 -0.56 -27.06
N CYS A 106 -1.06 -0.17 -26.39
CA CYS A 106 -2.01 0.82 -26.89
C CYS A 106 -2.08 2.10 -26.03
N HIS A 107 -1.60 2.05 -24.79
CA HIS A 107 -1.66 3.14 -23.81
C HIS A 107 -0.26 3.60 -23.38
N LYS A 108 0.58 3.89 -24.38
CA LYS A 108 1.99 4.22 -24.19
C LYS A 108 2.22 5.38 -23.21
N GLU A 109 1.48 6.48 -23.32
CA GLU A 109 1.73 7.65 -22.46
C GLU A 109 1.39 7.37 -20.98
N GLN A 110 0.31 6.62 -20.73
CA GLN A 110 -0.06 6.17 -19.38
C GLN A 110 0.96 5.19 -18.83
N TYR A 111 1.37 4.20 -19.63
CA TYR A 111 2.37 3.21 -19.23
C TYR A 111 3.72 3.87 -18.90
N GLU A 112 4.24 4.70 -19.79
CA GLU A 112 5.54 5.37 -19.59
C GLU A 112 5.52 6.32 -18.39
N THR A 113 4.40 7.00 -18.11
CA THR A 113 4.30 7.83 -16.90
C THR A 113 4.15 7.02 -15.63
N PHE A 114 3.46 5.88 -15.65
CA PHE A 114 3.40 4.95 -14.52
C PHE A 114 4.79 4.43 -14.12
N MET A 115 5.64 4.11 -15.11
CA MET A 115 6.99 3.58 -14.89
C MET A 115 8.02 4.62 -14.41
N LYS A 116 7.63 5.90 -14.28
CA LYS A 116 8.55 6.96 -13.80
C LYS A 116 8.89 6.78 -12.32
N VAL A 117 10.16 6.99 -12.01
CA VAL A 117 10.67 7.02 -10.64
C VAL A 117 10.83 8.46 -10.16
N SER A 118 10.34 8.70 -8.95
CA SER A 118 10.38 9.98 -8.28
C SER A 118 11.60 10.10 -7.37
N TRP A 119 12.74 10.51 -7.93
CA TRP A 119 14.04 10.54 -7.25
C TRP A 119 14.14 11.47 -6.02
N HIS A 120 13.16 12.36 -5.78
CA HIS A 120 13.13 13.15 -4.54
C HIS A 120 12.75 12.33 -3.28
N ARG A 121 12.27 11.08 -3.45
CA ARG A 121 12.02 10.13 -2.36
C ARG A 121 13.07 9.03 -2.40
N PRO A 122 14.04 9.02 -1.45
CA PRO A 122 15.02 7.94 -1.39
C PRO A 122 14.34 6.58 -1.18
N ALA A 123 14.96 5.53 -1.72
CA ALA A 123 14.58 4.16 -1.39
C ALA A 123 15.00 3.85 0.06
N ARG A 124 14.24 2.99 0.74
CA ARG A 124 14.58 2.51 2.10
C ARG A 124 14.73 3.64 3.14
N ASP A 125 13.95 4.72 3.00
CA ASP A 125 13.95 5.87 3.89
C ASP A 125 13.06 5.62 5.12
N GLU A 126 13.66 5.15 6.21
CA GLU A 126 12.99 4.75 7.45
C GLU A 126 12.17 5.89 8.06
N LYS A 127 10.88 5.64 8.34
CA LYS A 127 9.95 6.64 8.90
C LYS A 127 10.38 7.12 10.28
N SER A 128 11.15 6.31 11.00
CA SER A 128 11.69 6.61 12.34
C SER A 128 12.99 7.40 12.39
N GLN A 129 13.53 7.82 11.24
CA GLN A 129 14.60 8.82 11.24
C GLN A 129 14.15 10.15 11.85
N LEU A 130 15.09 10.90 12.44
CA LEU A 130 14.85 12.16 13.15
C LEU A 130 14.08 13.20 12.30
N THR A 131 14.35 13.23 11.00
CA THR A 131 13.77 14.16 10.02
C THR A 131 12.42 13.72 9.45
N ASN A 132 12.00 12.49 9.75
CA ASN A 132 10.84 11.86 9.13
C ASN A 132 9.57 11.94 9.99
N ARG A 133 8.51 11.26 9.54
CA ARG A 133 7.16 11.45 10.09
C ARG A 133 7.03 10.97 11.53
N ALA A 134 7.70 9.91 11.92
CA ALA A 134 7.56 9.30 13.25
C ALA A 134 8.94 9.00 13.87
N PRO A 135 9.74 10.02 14.19
CA PRO A 135 11.12 9.89 14.62
C PRO A 135 11.24 9.15 15.95
N ASN A 136 12.34 8.41 16.08
CA ASN A 136 12.76 7.89 17.37
C ASN A 136 13.20 9.01 18.34
N PRO A 137 13.07 8.80 19.66
CA PRO A 137 12.75 7.52 20.33
C PRO A 137 11.25 7.21 20.47
N PHE A 138 10.35 8.06 19.97
CA PHE A 138 8.92 7.86 20.20
C PHE A 138 8.37 6.64 19.45
N TRP A 139 8.75 6.45 18.19
CA TRP A 139 8.18 5.37 17.37
C TRP A 139 8.38 3.99 17.98
N ASP A 140 9.61 3.59 18.29
CA ASP A 140 9.88 2.26 18.82
C ASP A 140 9.27 2.04 20.21
N LYS A 141 9.13 3.11 21.00
CA LYS A 141 8.45 3.04 22.30
C LYS A 141 6.94 2.85 22.16
N LEU A 142 6.28 3.66 21.33
CA LEU A 142 4.83 3.65 21.17
C LEU A 142 4.33 2.44 20.37
N MET A 143 5.18 1.87 19.53
CA MET A 143 4.90 0.67 18.74
C MET A 143 5.53 -0.60 19.34
N ALA A 144 6.00 -0.53 20.59
CA ALA A 144 6.77 -1.62 21.20
C ALA A 144 5.99 -2.94 21.17
N GLY A 145 6.58 -3.97 20.55
CA GLY A 145 5.96 -5.28 20.37
C GLY A 145 5.33 -5.50 18.98
N HIS A 146 5.25 -4.47 18.14
CA HIS A 146 4.75 -4.60 16.78
C HIS A 146 5.86 -4.81 15.75
N GLY A 147 5.61 -5.59 14.69
CA GLY A 147 6.61 -5.88 13.65
C GLY A 147 7.08 -4.66 12.84
N PHE A 148 6.36 -3.54 12.91
CA PHE A 148 6.76 -2.30 12.23
C PHE A 148 7.93 -1.58 12.91
N THR A 149 8.35 -1.98 14.11
CA THR A 149 9.61 -1.49 14.71
C THR A 149 10.84 -2.16 14.10
N LYS A 150 10.67 -3.13 13.19
CA LYS A 150 11.79 -3.76 12.47
C LYS A 150 12.25 -2.93 11.29
N GLU A 151 11.30 -2.48 10.49
CA GLU A 151 11.54 -1.50 9.42
C GLU A 151 10.18 -0.92 9.00
N HIS A 152 10.10 0.39 8.83
CA HIS A 152 8.94 1.08 8.27
C HIS A 152 9.36 2.28 7.43
N ASN A 153 9.68 2.04 6.16
CA ASN A 153 10.03 3.12 5.24
C ASN A 153 8.84 4.02 4.85
N LEU A 154 9.16 5.27 4.49
CA LEU A 154 8.31 6.14 3.71
C LEU A 154 8.04 5.55 2.31
N THR A 155 6.92 5.94 1.71
CA THR A 155 6.52 5.47 0.38
C THR A 155 7.41 6.05 -0.73
N ARG A 156 7.73 5.22 -1.74
CA ARG A 156 8.32 5.64 -3.03
C ARG A 156 7.39 5.30 -4.21
N SER A 157 7.88 5.48 -5.44
CA SER A 157 7.07 5.33 -6.67
C SER A 157 6.42 3.95 -6.80
N HIS A 158 5.18 3.91 -7.32
CA HIS A 158 4.32 2.74 -7.33
C HIS A 158 4.89 1.50 -8.02
N ASN A 159 5.70 1.67 -9.07
CA ASN A 159 6.34 0.57 -9.77
C ASN A 159 7.22 -0.30 -8.85
N TRP A 160 7.66 0.22 -7.71
CA TRP A 160 8.46 -0.51 -6.71
C TRP A 160 7.66 -1.24 -5.64
N MET A 161 6.34 -1.07 -5.56
CA MET A 161 5.58 -1.48 -4.37
C MET A 161 5.64 -2.98 -4.07
N LEU A 162 5.72 -3.83 -5.10
CA LEU A 162 5.80 -5.28 -4.91
C LEU A 162 7.22 -5.69 -4.46
N ILE A 163 8.24 -5.12 -5.09
CA ILE A 163 9.65 -5.32 -4.74
C ILE A 163 9.89 -4.87 -3.29
N ASP A 164 9.45 -3.67 -2.93
CA ASP A 164 9.57 -3.12 -1.57
C ASP A 164 8.87 -3.99 -0.54
N HIS A 165 7.70 -4.55 -0.87
CA HIS A 165 7.00 -5.45 0.03
C HIS A 165 7.80 -6.73 0.30
N TYR A 166 8.54 -7.25 -0.69
CA TYR A 166 9.34 -8.46 -0.54
C TYR A 166 10.62 -8.24 0.26
N VAL A 167 11.29 -7.10 0.05
CA VAL A 167 12.60 -6.84 0.68
C VAL A 167 12.52 -6.14 2.03
N VAL A 168 11.34 -5.65 2.45
CA VAL A 168 11.19 -5.00 3.75
C VAL A 168 11.37 -5.99 4.89
N ASP A 169 12.23 -5.64 5.86
CA ASP A 169 12.74 -6.51 6.90
C ASP A 169 11.63 -6.98 7.84
N ARG A 170 10.50 -6.26 7.91
CA ARG A 170 9.32 -6.71 8.65
C ARG A 170 8.49 -7.79 7.96
N ALA A 171 8.69 -8.04 6.65
CA ALA A 171 7.77 -8.83 5.85
C ALA A 171 8.18 -10.31 5.74
N TYR A 172 9.33 -10.59 5.11
CA TYR A 172 9.79 -11.95 4.80
C TYR A 172 11.05 -12.37 5.57
N GLY A 173 11.36 -11.68 6.67
CA GLY A 173 12.47 -12.06 7.53
C GLY A 173 13.84 -11.97 6.86
N GLY A 174 13.98 -11.15 5.81
CA GLY A 174 15.20 -11.09 4.98
C GLY A 174 15.28 -12.15 3.88
N ARG A 175 14.22 -12.93 3.64
CA ARG A 175 14.25 -14.02 2.64
C ARG A 175 14.53 -13.55 1.21
N PHE A 176 13.85 -12.48 0.79
CA PHE A 176 13.99 -11.94 -0.55
C PHE A 176 14.89 -10.71 -0.53
N GLN A 177 15.88 -10.67 -1.42
CA GLN A 177 16.87 -9.60 -1.51
C GLN A 177 17.19 -9.28 -2.97
N GLY A 178 17.79 -8.12 -3.23
CA GLY A 178 18.24 -7.73 -4.56
C GLY A 178 19.38 -8.62 -5.06
N LYS A 179 19.28 -9.11 -6.30
CA LYS A 179 20.32 -9.95 -6.94
C LYS A 179 21.67 -9.23 -6.99
N ASN A 180 21.64 -7.92 -7.29
CA ASN A 180 22.84 -7.09 -7.39
C ASN A 180 23.09 -6.26 -6.13
N GLY A 181 22.72 -6.80 -4.96
CA GLY A 181 22.81 -6.09 -3.68
C GLY A 181 22.02 -4.79 -3.72
N TRP A 182 22.60 -3.69 -3.20
CA TRP A 182 21.95 -2.38 -3.16
C TRP A 182 21.67 -1.74 -4.52
N ASN A 183 22.32 -2.19 -5.60
CA ASN A 183 22.07 -1.65 -6.94
C ASN A 183 20.66 -1.96 -7.46
N TYR A 184 19.93 -2.88 -6.82
CA TYR A 184 18.53 -3.18 -7.15
C TYR A 184 17.63 -1.93 -7.18
N ILE A 185 17.98 -0.87 -6.46
CA ILE A 185 17.21 0.38 -6.43
C ILE A 185 17.27 1.17 -7.75
N PHE A 186 18.23 0.84 -8.63
CA PHE A 186 18.40 1.44 -9.96
C PHE A 186 17.89 0.53 -11.09
N GLU A 187 17.54 -0.72 -10.77
CA GLU A 187 17.07 -1.69 -11.74
C GLU A 187 15.63 -1.39 -12.21
N THR A 188 15.21 -2.09 -13.26
CA THR A 188 13.86 -1.96 -13.83
C THR A 188 13.34 -3.33 -14.20
N GLY A 189 12.01 -3.48 -14.23
CA GLY A 189 11.35 -4.74 -14.59
C GLY A 189 10.46 -5.27 -13.47
N LYS A 190 10.10 -6.54 -13.59
CA LYS A 190 9.25 -7.25 -12.63
C LYS A 190 10.05 -7.77 -11.44
N ALA A 191 9.34 -8.12 -10.36
CA ALA A 191 9.96 -8.44 -9.07
C ALA A 191 11.09 -9.48 -9.15
N TRP A 192 10.87 -10.59 -9.87
CA TRP A 192 11.85 -11.68 -9.97
C TRP A 192 12.93 -11.49 -11.03
N ASP A 193 12.89 -10.40 -11.80
CA ASP A 193 14.05 -9.98 -12.59
C ASP A 193 15.10 -9.36 -11.65
N VAL A 194 14.64 -8.64 -10.62
CA VAL A 194 15.44 -7.85 -9.67
C VAL A 194 15.82 -8.61 -8.40
N LEU A 195 14.95 -9.51 -7.95
CA LEU A 195 15.05 -10.17 -6.65
C LEU A 195 15.41 -11.65 -6.76
N GLU A 196 16.06 -12.16 -5.71
CA GLU A 196 16.30 -13.58 -5.48
C GLU A 196 15.75 -14.03 -4.13
N ASP A 197 15.56 -15.33 -4.00
CA ASP A 197 15.26 -16.00 -2.73
C ASP A 197 16.58 -16.52 -2.13
N LYS A 198 17.00 -15.94 -1.01
CA LYS A 198 18.21 -16.34 -0.29
C LYS A 198 18.06 -17.67 0.45
N TYR A 199 16.83 -18.17 0.60
CA TYR A 199 16.52 -19.40 1.33
C TYR A 199 15.50 -20.24 0.52
N PRO A 200 15.89 -20.74 -0.67
CA PRO A 200 14.98 -21.42 -1.59
C PRO A 200 14.45 -22.74 -1.00
N ASP A 201 15.28 -23.44 -0.21
CA ASP A 201 14.94 -24.73 0.42
C ASP A 201 14.11 -24.57 1.70
N ALA A 202 13.99 -23.36 2.24
CA ALA A 202 13.21 -23.10 3.45
C ALA A 202 11.70 -23.19 3.16
N THR A 203 11.02 -24.05 3.91
CA THR A 203 9.57 -24.28 3.82
C THR A 203 8.77 -23.46 4.84
N GLU A 204 9.46 -22.77 5.73
CA GLU A 204 8.92 -22.01 6.86
C GLU A 204 8.94 -20.49 6.59
N HIS A 205 7.94 -19.79 7.12
CA HIS A 205 7.90 -18.33 7.10
C HIS A 205 8.33 -17.79 8.46
N LYS A 206 9.58 -17.34 8.57
CA LYS A 206 10.19 -16.85 9.82
C LYS A 206 11.18 -15.71 9.58
N ALA A 207 11.69 -15.14 10.66
CA ALA A 207 12.85 -14.25 10.61
C ALA A 207 14.12 -15.07 10.31
N PHE A 208 14.76 -14.83 9.17
CA PHE A 208 16.03 -15.46 8.78
C PHE A 208 17.24 -14.64 9.21
N ILE A 209 17.08 -13.31 9.31
CA ILE A 209 18.12 -12.39 9.77
C ILE A 209 17.73 -11.72 11.11
N PRO A 210 18.70 -11.30 11.94
CA PRO A 210 18.44 -10.51 13.13
C PRO A 210 17.67 -9.22 12.80
N GLN A 211 16.88 -8.73 13.76
CA GLN A 211 16.08 -7.50 13.63
C GLN A 211 15.10 -7.48 12.43
N SER A 212 14.67 -8.65 11.97
CA SER A 212 13.60 -8.79 10.98
C SER A 212 12.32 -9.40 11.59
N ALA A 213 11.24 -9.46 10.82
CA ALA A 213 10.00 -10.15 11.16
C ALA A 213 9.39 -10.85 9.94
N ALA A 214 8.50 -11.81 10.23
CA ALA A 214 7.72 -12.56 9.25
C ALA A 214 6.25 -12.12 9.32
N ALA A 215 5.99 -10.83 9.10
CA ALA A 215 4.64 -10.27 9.20
C ALA A 215 3.83 -10.38 7.88
N ALA A 216 4.48 -10.72 6.76
CA ALA A 216 3.77 -10.87 5.50
C ALA A 216 2.76 -12.02 5.57
N ASN A 217 1.63 -11.83 4.90
CA ASN A 217 0.65 -12.87 4.67
C ASN A 217 -0.05 -12.61 3.32
N PRO A 218 -0.84 -13.55 2.78
CA PRO A 218 -1.42 -13.40 1.45
C PRO A 218 -2.31 -12.16 1.26
N VAL A 219 -2.96 -11.66 2.32
CA VAL A 219 -3.82 -10.46 2.22
C VAL A 219 -3.00 -9.21 1.91
N CYS A 220 -1.75 -9.12 2.38
CA CYS A 220 -0.86 -8.00 2.08
C CYS A 220 -0.72 -7.76 0.57
N LEU A 221 -0.70 -8.84 -0.21
CA LEU A 221 -0.45 -8.84 -1.65
C LEU A 221 -1.63 -8.25 -2.44
N GLN A 222 -2.85 -8.26 -1.90
CA GLN A 222 -4.03 -7.64 -2.54
C GLN A 222 -3.82 -6.15 -2.83
N CYS A 223 -3.03 -5.46 -2.01
CA CYS A 223 -2.69 -4.05 -2.16
C CYS A 223 -1.31 -3.83 -2.83
N LYS A 224 -0.74 -4.86 -3.46
CA LYS A 224 0.59 -4.81 -4.10
C LYS A 224 0.53 -5.31 -5.54
N SER A 225 -0.18 -6.40 -5.79
CA SER A 225 -0.38 -6.98 -7.10
C SER A 225 -1.77 -7.61 -7.23
N GLN A 226 -2.27 -7.71 -8.45
CA GLN A 226 -3.45 -8.49 -8.82
C GLN A 226 -3.09 -9.48 -9.94
N ASP A 227 -1.81 -9.87 -10.05
CA ASP A 227 -1.41 -11.00 -10.90
C ASP A 227 -2.22 -12.26 -10.55
N HIS A 228 -2.55 -12.44 -9.27
CA HIS A 228 -3.36 -13.54 -8.76
C HIS A 228 -4.88 -13.32 -8.85
N ILE A 229 -5.38 -12.29 -9.56
CA ILE A 229 -6.82 -11.97 -9.61
C ILE A 229 -7.70 -13.15 -10.08
N LEU A 230 -7.15 -14.07 -10.88
CA LEU A 230 -7.85 -15.28 -11.35
C LEU A 230 -7.63 -16.52 -10.46
N GLY A 231 -6.77 -16.41 -9.44
CA GLY A 231 -6.38 -17.49 -8.53
C GLY A 231 -6.79 -17.25 -7.07
N TRP A 232 -7.44 -16.13 -6.78
CA TRP A 232 -7.89 -15.72 -5.45
C TRP A 232 -9.40 -15.58 -5.39
N SER A 233 -10.01 -16.25 -4.42
CA SER A 233 -11.44 -16.17 -4.15
C SER A 233 -11.81 -14.85 -3.47
N TYR A 234 -13.07 -14.44 -3.57
CA TYR A 234 -13.54 -13.24 -2.90
C TYR A 234 -13.25 -13.31 -1.38
N MET A 235 -12.66 -12.25 -0.84
CA MET A 235 -12.12 -12.14 0.53
C MET A 235 -10.93 -13.05 0.85
N GLY A 236 -10.52 -13.94 -0.06
CA GLY A 236 -9.46 -14.92 0.15
C GLY A 236 -9.92 -16.15 0.94
N ASP A 237 -11.20 -16.49 0.86
CA ASP A 237 -11.71 -17.66 1.56
C ASP A 237 -11.12 -18.96 1.00
N PRO A 238 -10.72 -19.91 1.87
CA PRO A 238 -10.20 -21.20 1.45
C PRO A 238 -11.35 -22.07 0.93
N VAL A 239 -11.62 -21.98 -0.37
CA VAL A 239 -12.62 -22.79 -1.08
C VAL A 239 -11.94 -23.78 -2.02
N GLU A 240 -12.62 -24.87 -2.35
CA GLU A 240 -12.06 -25.89 -3.24
C GLU A 240 -11.67 -25.30 -4.61
N GLY A 241 -10.53 -25.73 -5.14
CA GLY A 241 -10.02 -25.30 -6.44
C GLY A 241 -9.41 -23.89 -6.50
N VAL A 242 -9.40 -23.13 -5.39
CA VAL A 242 -8.70 -21.84 -5.33
C VAL A 242 -7.18 -22.06 -5.27
N LYS A 243 -6.41 -21.25 -5.99
CA LYS A 243 -4.93 -21.33 -5.98
C LYS A 243 -4.37 -20.72 -4.70
N TRP A 244 -4.86 -19.53 -4.34
CA TRP A 244 -4.39 -18.74 -3.21
C TRP A 244 -5.55 -18.27 -2.33
N ALA A 245 -5.35 -18.35 -1.02
CA ALA A 245 -6.29 -17.93 0.01
C ALA A 245 -5.54 -17.21 1.14
N ARG A 246 -6.26 -16.63 2.12
CA ARG A 246 -5.65 -15.98 3.30
C ARG A 246 -4.71 -16.89 4.08
N THR A 247 -4.93 -18.19 4.01
CA THR A 247 -4.19 -19.24 4.73
C THR A 247 -3.03 -19.83 3.93
N SER A 248 -2.82 -19.41 2.68
CA SER A 248 -1.71 -19.89 1.86
C SER A 248 -0.35 -19.50 2.44
N LYS A 249 0.68 -20.29 2.13
CA LYS A 249 2.07 -19.94 2.44
C LYS A 249 2.45 -18.71 1.64
N VAL A 250 2.52 -17.56 2.30
CA VAL A 250 2.70 -16.25 1.64
C VAL A 250 3.90 -16.18 0.71
N PHE A 251 4.98 -16.91 1.03
CA PHE A 251 6.18 -16.89 0.23
C PHE A 251 6.05 -17.67 -1.09
N GLU A 252 5.13 -18.63 -1.18
CA GLU A 252 4.77 -19.32 -2.43
C GLU A 252 3.88 -18.40 -3.26
N VAL A 253 2.94 -17.70 -2.62
CA VAL A 253 2.15 -16.64 -3.29
C VAL A 253 3.08 -15.58 -3.87
N ALA A 254 4.07 -15.10 -3.09
CA ALA A 254 5.02 -14.09 -3.54
C ALA A 254 5.76 -14.51 -4.81
N LYS A 255 6.24 -15.77 -4.87
CA LYS A 255 6.94 -16.33 -6.05
C LYS A 255 6.07 -16.35 -7.31
N ASP A 256 4.75 -16.35 -7.16
CA ASP A 256 3.79 -16.34 -8.26
C ASP A 256 3.50 -14.92 -8.79
N LEU A 257 3.77 -13.86 -8.02
CA LEU A 257 3.48 -12.48 -8.42
C LEU A 257 4.74 -11.76 -8.93
N GLN A 258 4.56 -10.97 -9.99
CA GLN A 258 5.64 -10.35 -10.76
C GLN A 258 5.47 -8.83 -10.87
N HIS A 259 4.26 -8.32 -11.02
CA HIS A 259 3.97 -6.93 -11.36
C HIS A 259 3.27 -6.21 -10.20
N GLY A 260 3.79 -5.04 -9.82
CA GLY A 260 3.16 -4.14 -8.86
C GLY A 260 2.09 -3.24 -9.48
N LEU A 261 0.92 -3.10 -8.84
CA LEU A 261 -0.20 -2.27 -9.30
C LEU A 261 -0.50 -2.42 -10.81
N ASN A 262 -1.05 -3.56 -11.19
CA ASN A 262 -1.48 -3.80 -12.56
C ASN A 262 -2.47 -2.72 -13.03
N CYS A 263 -2.45 -2.34 -14.31
CA CYS A 263 -3.34 -1.30 -14.86
C CYS A 263 -4.83 -1.63 -14.62
N PHE A 264 -5.14 -2.93 -14.62
CA PHE A 264 -6.50 -3.42 -14.45
C PHE A 264 -7.02 -3.38 -13.00
N TYR A 265 -6.25 -2.90 -12.03
CA TYR A 265 -6.80 -2.54 -10.71
C TYR A 265 -7.92 -1.51 -10.83
N CYS A 266 -7.70 -0.51 -11.69
CA CYS A 266 -8.55 0.68 -11.79
C CYS A 266 -9.38 0.70 -13.07
N HIS A 267 -8.98 -0.07 -14.08
CA HIS A 267 -9.61 -0.11 -15.39
C HIS A 267 -10.08 -1.53 -15.71
N ASP A 268 -11.36 -1.69 -16.05
CA ASP A 268 -11.82 -2.98 -16.55
C ASP A 268 -11.18 -3.29 -17.92
N PRO A 269 -10.48 -4.42 -18.09
CA PRO A 269 -9.78 -4.70 -19.33
C PRO A 269 -10.75 -5.02 -20.48
N HIS A 270 -11.98 -5.44 -20.19
CA HIS A 270 -12.99 -5.76 -21.21
C HIS A 270 -13.79 -4.51 -21.59
N ALA A 271 -14.20 -3.70 -20.61
CA ALA A 271 -15.07 -2.54 -20.84
C ALA A 271 -14.31 -1.21 -21.01
N ALA A 272 -13.04 -1.13 -20.58
CA ALA A 272 -12.28 0.11 -20.40
C ALA A 272 -12.99 1.13 -19.49
N LYS A 273 -13.77 0.65 -18.53
CA LYS A 273 -14.51 1.46 -17.56
C LYS A 273 -13.76 1.56 -16.23
N PRO A 274 -13.98 2.63 -15.43
CA PRO A 274 -13.44 2.69 -14.07
C PRO A 274 -14.02 1.57 -13.22
N ARG A 275 -13.16 0.92 -12.44
CA ARG A 275 -13.55 -0.15 -11.51
C ARG A 275 -12.70 -0.17 -10.26
N ILE A 276 -13.14 -0.99 -9.31
CA ILE A 276 -12.34 -1.53 -8.22
C ILE A 276 -12.38 -3.07 -8.26
N VAL A 277 -11.29 -3.71 -7.85
CA VAL A 277 -11.13 -5.16 -7.75
C VAL A 277 -10.76 -5.62 -6.34
N ARG A 278 -10.35 -4.69 -5.44
CA ARG A 278 -10.02 -5.00 -4.06
C ARG A 278 -11.25 -5.51 -3.32
N ASP A 279 -11.26 -6.80 -3.02
CA ASP A 279 -12.35 -7.49 -2.33
C ASP A 279 -12.73 -6.85 -0.99
N GLY A 280 -11.76 -6.49 -0.14
CA GLY A 280 -12.01 -5.82 1.14
C GLY A 280 -12.70 -4.45 1.02
N LEU A 281 -12.40 -3.70 -0.05
CA LEU A 281 -13.14 -2.45 -0.33
C LEU A 281 -14.56 -2.77 -0.80
N ILE A 282 -14.72 -3.70 -1.74
CA ILE A 282 -16.05 -4.10 -2.22
C ILE A 282 -16.90 -4.60 -1.05
N ASP A 283 -16.35 -5.40 -0.14
CA ASP A 283 -17.02 -5.87 1.07
C ASP A 283 -17.44 -4.70 1.96
N ALA A 284 -16.54 -3.74 2.20
CA ALA A 284 -16.88 -2.55 2.98
C ALA A 284 -18.02 -1.71 2.37
N LEU A 285 -18.11 -1.64 1.05
CA LEU A 285 -19.15 -0.89 0.34
C LEU A 285 -20.46 -1.66 0.18
N THR A 286 -20.49 -2.97 0.47
CA THR A 286 -21.65 -3.83 0.22
C THR A 286 -22.14 -4.59 1.44
N ARG A 287 -21.39 -4.56 2.56
CA ARG A 287 -21.81 -5.17 3.82
C ARG A 287 -23.11 -4.52 4.36
N PRO A 288 -23.98 -5.28 5.04
CA PRO A 288 -25.30 -4.81 5.46
C PRO A 288 -25.30 -3.57 6.35
N ASP A 289 -24.26 -3.38 7.16
CA ASP A 289 -24.16 -2.24 8.10
C ASP A 289 -24.27 -0.88 7.42
N ALA A 290 -23.86 -0.79 6.14
CA ALA A 290 -23.95 0.41 5.33
C ALA A 290 -23.41 1.68 6.02
N ASP A 291 -22.31 1.55 6.76
CA ASP A 291 -21.86 2.55 7.75
C ASP A 291 -20.50 3.21 7.43
N THR A 292 -20.04 3.06 6.19
CA THR A 292 -18.77 3.66 5.71
C THR A 292 -18.92 5.14 5.35
N LEU A 293 -17.79 5.83 5.20
CA LEU A 293 -17.76 7.20 4.67
C LEU A 293 -18.39 7.33 3.28
N TRP A 294 -18.27 6.31 2.43
CA TRP A 294 -18.94 6.27 1.12
C TRP A 294 -20.47 6.25 1.26
N HIS A 295 -21.01 5.48 2.22
CA HIS A 295 -22.46 5.45 2.46
C HIS A 295 -23.00 6.79 2.94
N LYS A 296 -22.21 7.51 3.75
CA LYS A 296 -22.53 8.83 4.30
C LYS A 296 -22.37 9.97 3.28
N ASP A 297 -21.73 9.74 2.13
CA ASP A 297 -21.55 10.76 1.07
C ASP A 297 -22.82 10.87 0.19
N PRO A 298 -23.55 12.01 0.20
CA PRO A 298 -24.73 12.20 -0.64
C PRO A 298 -24.39 12.27 -2.14
N LYS A 299 -23.12 12.49 -2.51
CA LYS A 299 -22.62 12.53 -3.90
C LYS A 299 -21.82 11.27 -4.27
N LYS A 300 -21.96 10.21 -3.46
CA LYS A 300 -21.23 8.95 -3.65
C LYS A 300 -21.36 8.42 -5.07
N THR A 301 -20.28 7.83 -5.55
CA THR A 301 -20.27 7.16 -6.85
C THR A 301 -21.01 5.84 -6.76
N GLY A 302 -22.00 5.64 -7.63
CA GLY A 302 -22.69 4.36 -7.76
C GLY A 302 -21.73 3.25 -8.18
N ILE A 303 -21.96 2.06 -7.63
CA ILE A 303 -21.17 0.86 -7.95
C ILE A 303 -22.09 -0.25 -8.47
N LYS A 304 -21.66 -0.93 -9.53
CA LYS A 304 -22.26 -2.20 -10.00
C LYS A 304 -21.30 -3.33 -9.70
N VAL A 305 -21.63 -4.14 -8.69
CA VAL A 305 -20.87 -5.36 -8.39
C VAL A 305 -21.12 -6.40 -9.48
N VAL A 306 -20.05 -6.97 -9.99
CA VAL A 306 -20.09 -8.03 -11.01
C VAL A 306 -19.37 -9.24 -10.46
N GLU A 307 -20.04 -10.38 -10.43
CA GLU A 307 -19.43 -11.66 -10.10
C GLU A 307 -18.73 -12.23 -11.34
N MET A 308 -17.41 -12.46 -11.24
CA MET A 308 -16.53 -12.83 -12.35
C MET A 308 -16.05 -14.30 -12.24
N GLY A 309 -16.77 -15.15 -11.50
CA GLY A 309 -16.35 -16.52 -11.20
C GLY A 309 -16.59 -17.51 -12.34
N MET A 310 -15.54 -17.86 -13.10
CA MET A 310 -15.57 -18.92 -14.14
C MET A 310 -14.65 -20.11 -13.80
N ARG A 311 -14.09 -20.15 -12.58
CA ARG A 311 -13.07 -21.14 -12.17
C ARG A 311 -13.50 -21.98 -10.96
N GLY A 312 -14.80 -22.08 -10.71
CA GLY A 312 -15.37 -22.85 -9.61
C GLY A 312 -15.46 -22.11 -8.27
N PHE A 313 -15.06 -20.83 -8.23
CA PHE A 313 -15.15 -20.00 -7.02
C PHE A 313 -15.52 -18.56 -7.35
N THR A 314 -16.17 -17.90 -6.40
CA THR A 314 -16.63 -16.51 -6.55
C THR A 314 -15.46 -15.55 -6.50
N ARG A 315 -15.48 -14.59 -7.43
CA ARG A 315 -14.61 -13.42 -7.47
C ARG A 315 -15.49 -12.23 -7.81
N LYS A 316 -15.20 -11.06 -7.27
CA LYS A 316 -16.02 -9.86 -7.51
C LYS A 316 -15.15 -8.71 -7.98
N ILE A 317 -15.69 -7.94 -8.91
CA ILE A 317 -15.24 -6.58 -9.21
C ILE A 317 -16.42 -5.64 -8.97
N ALA A 318 -16.17 -4.35 -8.87
CA ALA A 318 -17.23 -3.36 -8.94
C ALA A 318 -16.90 -2.29 -9.98
N LEU A 319 -17.76 -2.16 -10.99
CA LEU A 319 -17.71 -1.05 -11.92
C LEU A 319 -18.20 0.22 -11.23
N LEU A 320 -17.58 1.35 -11.57
CA LEU A 320 -17.97 2.66 -11.07
C LEU A 320 -18.76 3.41 -12.15
N ASP A 321 -19.86 4.07 -11.77
CA ASP A 321 -20.67 4.86 -12.72
C ASP A 321 -19.93 6.10 -13.25
N LYS A 322 -18.94 6.58 -12.49
CA LYS A 322 -18.02 7.66 -12.87
C LYS A 322 -16.62 7.36 -12.32
N TYR A 323 -15.61 8.01 -12.88
CA TYR A 323 -14.27 7.99 -12.26
C TYR A 323 -14.34 8.64 -10.88
N ASP A 324 -13.98 7.87 -9.85
CA ASP A 324 -13.89 8.33 -8.47
C ASP A 324 -12.59 7.81 -7.87
N THR A 325 -11.59 8.67 -7.84
CA THR A 325 -10.25 8.30 -7.38
C THR A 325 -10.20 8.07 -5.87
N ARG A 326 -11.19 8.51 -5.10
CA ARG A 326 -11.34 8.14 -3.69
C ARG A 326 -11.59 6.64 -3.53
N LEU A 327 -12.28 6.02 -4.49
CA LEU A 327 -12.51 4.57 -4.52
C LEU A 327 -11.34 3.84 -5.22
N GLN A 328 -10.84 4.35 -6.35
CA GLN A 328 -9.75 3.68 -7.08
C GLN A 328 -8.44 3.66 -6.28
N CYS A 329 -8.04 4.79 -5.67
CA CYS A 329 -6.89 4.86 -4.78
C CYS A 329 -7.19 4.17 -3.44
N GLY A 330 -8.44 4.23 -2.98
CA GLY A 330 -8.93 3.57 -1.77
C GLY A 330 -8.97 2.04 -1.82
N GLN A 331 -8.57 1.43 -2.93
CA GLN A 331 -8.26 0.00 -2.96
C GLN A 331 -7.03 -0.36 -2.12
N CYS A 332 -6.13 0.61 -1.92
CA CYS A 332 -4.90 0.42 -1.17
C CYS A 332 -4.72 1.51 -0.12
N HIS A 333 -4.94 2.79 -0.46
CA HIS A 333 -4.73 3.94 0.42
C HIS A 333 -5.89 4.13 1.41
N VAL A 334 -6.02 3.14 2.29
CA VAL A 334 -7.01 3.03 3.36
C VAL A 334 -6.40 2.42 4.62
N GLU A 335 -7.10 2.58 5.74
CA GLU A 335 -6.95 1.74 6.91
C GLU A 335 -7.47 0.33 6.64
N TYR A 336 -6.81 -0.70 7.21
CA TYR A 336 -7.25 -2.09 7.06
C TYR A 336 -6.69 -3.03 8.12
N ASN A 337 -7.40 -4.14 8.32
CA ASN A 337 -6.78 -5.38 8.77
C ASN A 337 -6.25 -6.17 7.57
N CYS A 338 -4.98 -6.57 7.63
CA CYS A 338 -4.40 -7.56 6.72
C CYS A 338 -3.59 -8.58 7.50
N ASN A 339 -3.96 -8.90 8.74
CA ASN A 339 -3.11 -9.60 9.69
C ASN A 339 -3.93 -10.34 10.75
N PRO A 340 -3.33 -11.34 11.44
CA PRO A 340 -3.91 -11.88 12.65
C PRO A 340 -3.91 -10.84 13.77
N GLY A 341 -4.66 -11.12 14.84
CA GLY A 341 -4.79 -10.22 15.98
C GLY A 341 -5.48 -10.86 17.17
N TYR A 342 -6.02 -10.01 18.04
CA TYR A 342 -6.64 -10.38 19.30
C TYR A 342 -8.07 -9.86 19.37
N GLU A 343 -8.94 -10.66 19.95
CA GLU A 343 -10.24 -10.20 20.41
C GLU A 343 -10.08 -9.47 21.77
N PRO A 344 -10.38 -8.16 21.87
CA PRO A 344 -10.22 -7.41 23.12
C PRO A 344 -11.06 -7.94 24.29
N ARG A 345 -12.15 -8.67 23.99
CA ARG A 345 -13.01 -9.31 25.00
C ARG A 345 -12.53 -10.68 25.45
N ASN A 346 -11.50 -11.25 24.81
CA ASN A 346 -10.93 -12.53 25.20
C ASN A 346 -9.89 -12.33 26.32
N PRO A 347 -10.03 -13.01 27.47
CA PRO A 347 -9.07 -12.89 28.57
C PRO A 347 -7.71 -13.53 28.26
N ASP A 348 -7.64 -14.51 27.35
CA ASP A 348 -6.38 -15.13 26.93
C ASP A 348 -5.77 -14.34 25.77
N THR A 349 -4.72 -13.58 26.08
CA THR A 349 -3.90 -12.85 25.10
C THR A 349 -2.52 -13.49 24.92
N SER A 350 -2.34 -14.78 25.24
CA SER A 350 -1.04 -15.47 25.10
C SER A 350 -0.68 -15.76 23.64
N LYS A 351 -1.69 -15.80 22.77
CA LYS A 351 -1.60 -16.02 21.33
C LYS A 351 -2.69 -15.23 20.61
N TYR A 352 -2.53 -15.06 19.30
CA TYR A 352 -3.60 -14.48 18.48
C TYR A 352 -4.87 -15.33 18.57
N SER A 353 -5.96 -14.71 19.02
CA SER A 353 -7.30 -15.33 19.01
C SER A 353 -7.99 -15.18 17.65
N VAL A 354 -7.55 -14.21 16.82
CA VAL A 354 -7.96 -14.06 15.43
C VAL A 354 -6.81 -14.46 14.53
N THR A 355 -6.96 -15.57 13.81
CA THR A 355 -5.93 -16.09 12.87
C THR A 355 -6.33 -15.82 11.42
N MET A 356 -5.43 -16.05 10.46
CA MET A 356 -5.68 -15.80 9.03
C MET A 356 -6.87 -16.58 8.43
N THR A 357 -7.40 -17.60 9.13
CA THR A 357 -8.63 -18.28 8.74
C THR A 357 -9.85 -17.35 8.85
N ASP A 358 -9.83 -16.40 9.78
CA ASP A 358 -10.93 -15.47 10.05
C ASP A 358 -10.99 -14.36 8.98
N ARG A 359 -12.19 -14.05 8.52
CA ARG A 359 -12.42 -12.98 7.53
C ARG A 359 -12.03 -11.59 8.04
N ARG A 360 -12.03 -11.36 9.36
CA ARG A 360 -11.55 -10.11 9.98
C ARG A 360 -10.10 -9.79 9.64
N THR A 361 -9.31 -10.76 9.18
CA THR A 361 -7.93 -10.56 8.72
C THR A 361 -7.83 -9.96 7.31
N ASN A 362 -8.95 -9.72 6.63
CA ASN A 362 -9.06 -8.93 5.40
C ASN A 362 -10.26 -7.99 5.52
N HIS A 363 -10.09 -6.86 6.20
CA HIS A 363 -11.21 -5.99 6.58
C HIS A 363 -10.87 -4.52 6.38
N PHE A 364 -11.77 -3.77 5.74
CA PHE A 364 -11.64 -2.32 5.58
C PHE A 364 -12.72 -1.63 6.44
N PRO A 365 -12.38 -0.87 7.50
CA PRO A 365 -13.36 -0.08 8.21
C PRO A 365 -13.99 0.97 7.32
N TYR A 366 -13.16 1.67 6.53
CA TYR A 366 -13.52 2.82 5.69
C TYR A 366 -14.29 3.90 6.47
N LYS A 367 -13.74 4.24 7.63
CA LYS A 367 -14.27 5.16 8.64
C LYS A 367 -13.23 6.23 8.98
N ASP A 368 -13.71 7.39 9.44
CA ASP A 368 -12.78 8.39 9.98
C ASP A 368 -12.21 7.96 11.34
N VAL A 369 -11.17 8.66 11.79
CA VAL A 369 -10.42 8.36 13.00
C VAL A 369 -11.28 8.33 14.28
N PHE A 370 -12.40 9.06 14.31
CA PHE A 370 -13.21 9.20 15.52
C PHE A 370 -14.16 8.02 15.74
N ASP A 371 -14.49 7.30 14.66
CA ASP A 371 -15.33 6.09 14.71
C ASP A 371 -14.52 4.80 14.92
N LEU A 372 -13.17 4.84 14.85
CA LEU A 372 -12.33 3.63 14.82
C LEU A 372 -12.32 2.85 16.15
N TYR A 373 -12.33 3.54 17.30
CA TYR A 373 -12.39 2.84 18.58
C TYR A 373 -13.67 2.02 18.71
N ASP A 374 -14.84 2.63 18.44
CA ASP A 374 -16.13 1.91 18.48
C ASP A 374 -16.16 0.78 17.46
N HIS A 375 -15.68 1.04 16.24
CA HIS A 375 -15.64 0.03 15.20
C HIS A 375 -14.80 -1.19 15.59
N TYR A 376 -13.56 -1.01 16.02
CA TYR A 376 -12.66 -2.14 16.30
C TYR A 376 -12.92 -2.80 17.66
N VAL A 377 -13.28 -2.03 18.69
CA VAL A 377 -13.51 -2.59 20.03
C VAL A 377 -14.92 -3.16 20.16
N ASN A 378 -15.96 -2.40 19.77
CA ASN A 378 -17.35 -2.77 20.05
C ASN A 378 -17.99 -3.58 18.92
N LYS A 379 -17.69 -3.27 17.65
CA LYS A 379 -18.32 -3.94 16.50
C LYS A 379 -17.52 -5.16 16.01
N VAL A 380 -16.28 -4.94 15.59
CA VAL A 380 -15.43 -5.98 14.97
C VAL A 380 -14.77 -6.88 16.01
N ASN A 381 -14.53 -6.36 17.22
CA ASN A 381 -13.83 -7.04 18.31
C ASN A 381 -12.47 -7.56 17.84
N PHE A 382 -11.60 -6.63 17.42
CA PHE A 382 -10.26 -6.93 16.90
C PHE A 382 -9.27 -5.82 17.28
N LEU A 383 -8.09 -6.21 17.76
CA LEU A 383 -6.92 -5.36 17.96
C LEU A 383 -5.66 -6.11 17.52
N ASP A 384 -4.69 -5.39 16.96
CA ASP A 384 -3.55 -5.97 16.24
C ASP A 384 -2.50 -6.60 17.15
N PHE A 385 -2.10 -5.91 18.22
CA PHE A 385 -0.95 -6.33 19.02
C PHE A 385 -1.06 -6.02 20.50
N LYS A 386 -0.30 -6.76 21.30
CA LYS A 386 -0.10 -6.46 22.72
C LYS A 386 1.14 -5.59 22.87
N HIS A 387 0.96 -4.38 23.39
CA HIS A 387 2.07 -3.46 23.60
C HIS A 387 3.04 -4.00 24.66
N ALA A 388 4.33 -4.11 24.33
CA ALA A 388 5.32 -4.85 25.12
C ALA A 388 5.52 -4.30 26.55
N LEU A 389 5.41 -2.98 26.75
CA LEU A 389 5.64 -2.35 28.05
C LEU A 389 4.37 -2.33 28.93
N THR A 390 3.29 -1.77 28.40
CA THR A 390 2.02 -1.63 29.13
C THR A 390 1.29 -2.96 29.30
N GLY A 391 1.38 -3.86 28.32
CA GLY A 391 0.62 -5.10 28.24
C GLY A 391 -0.81 -4.93 27.73
N GLY A 392 -1.22 -3.71 27.37
CA GLY A 392 -2.54 -3.44 26.78
C GLY A 392 -2.57 -3.85 25.31
N LEU A 393 -3.75 -4.22 24.81
CA LEU A 393 -3.97 -4.47 23.39
C LEU A 393 -4.13 -3.13 22.65
N LEU A 394 -3.51 -3.03 21.49
CA LEU A 394 -3.47 -1.85 20.63
C LEU A 394 -3.90 -2.19 19.20
N TRP A 395 -4.50 -1.19 18.57
CA TRP A 395 -4.79 -1.16 17.14
C TRP A 395 -3.57 -0.64 16.38
N LYS A 396 -3.37 -1.10 15.14
CA LYS A 396 -2.33 -0.63 14.22
C LYS A 396 -2.98 0.12 13.06
N ALA A 397 -2.52 1.34 12.79
CA ALA A 397 -2.95 2.17 11.67
C ALA A 397 -2.18 1.89 10.37
N GLN A 398 -2.84 1.87 9.22
CA GLN A 398 -2.21 1.83 7.90
C GLN A 398 -2.81 2.90 6.99
N HIS A 399 -1.95 3.79 6.51
CA HIS A 399 -2.17 4.80 5.47
C HIS A 399 -3.65 5.10 5.05
N PRO A 400 -4.44 5.77 5.94
CA PRO A 400 -5.87 6.02 5.76
C PRO A 400 -6.18 7.26 4.90
N GLU A 401 -5.48 7.44 3.78
CA GLU A 401 -5.61 8.69 3.01
C GLU A 401 -7.03 8.89 2.45
N SER A 402 -7.69 7.82 2.01
CA SER A 402 -9.04 7.93 1.44
C SER A 402 -10.04 8.39 2.49
N GLU A 403 -9.99 7.81 3.68
CA GLU A 403 -10.86 8.15 4.80
C GLU A 403 -10.64 9.58 5.28
N VAL A 404 -9.37 10.01 5.36
CA VAL A 404 -9.01 11.40 5.68
C VAL A 404 -9.53 12.36 4.63
N TYR A 405 -9.42 12.00 3.35
CA TYR A 405 -9.78 12.87 2.25
C TYR A 405 -11.29 13.06 2.09
N TYR A 406 -12.12 12.05 2.34
CA TYR A 406 -13.57 12.05 2.06
C TYR A 406 -14.31 13.30 2.53
N ASN A 407 -13.98 13.78 3.74
CA ASN A 407 -14.65 14.92 4.37
C ASN A 407 -13.86 16.24 4.30
N SER A 408 -12.76 16.26 3.55
CA SER A 408 -11.90 17.43 3.39
C SER A 408 -12.57 18.55 2.60
N LYS A 409 -12.00 19.76 2.70
CA LYS A 409 -12.40 20.91 1.87
C LYS A 409 -12.25 20.62 0.37
N HIS A 410 -11.17 19.95 -0.03
CA HIS A 410 -10.93 19.61 -1.45
C HIS A 410 -11.94 18.58 -1.97
N ALA A 411 -12.22 17.51 -1.21
CA ALA A 411 -13.23 16.53 -1.61
C ALA A 411 -14.62 17.15 -1.71
N LYS A 412 -15.02 18.00 -0.75
CA LYS A 412 -16.29 18.74 -0.78
C LYS A 412 -16.40 19.68 -1.99
N ALA A 413 -15.27 20.23 -2.44
CA ALA A 413 -15.18 21.03 -3.66
C ALA A 413 -15.16 20.20 -4.96
N GLY A 414 -15.18 18.87 -4.87
CA GLY A 414 -15.22 17.97 -6.03
C GLY A 414 -13.85 17.63 -6.63
N ALA A 415 -12.74 17.96 -5.95
CA ALA A 415 -11.42 17.48 -6.34
C ALA A 415 -11.28 15.99 -6.00
N GLY A 416 -10.58 15.24 -6.86
CA GLY A 416 -10.17 13.86 -6.63
C GLY A 416 -8.69 13.76 -6.31
N CYS A 417 -8.22 12.57 -5.92
CA CYS A 417 -6.80 12.30 -5.71
C CYS A 417 -5.97 12.61 -6.97
N ASP A 418 -6.53 12.33 -8.14
CA ASP A 418 -5.94 12.61 -9.45
C ASP A 418 -5.76 14.09 -9.77
N SER A 419 -6.55 14.96 -9.16
CA SER A 419 -6.40 16.40 -9.34
C SER A 419 -5.05 16.91 -8.79
N CYS A 420 -4.45 16.18 -7.85
CA CYS A 420 -3.18 16.55 -7.21
C CYS A 420 -2.04 15.58 -7.51
N HIS A 421 -2.31 14.29 -7.67
CA HIS A 421 -1.26 13.27 -7.76
C HIS A 421 -1.03 12.71 -9.16
N THR A 422 -2.05 12.76 -10.03
CA THR A 422 -2.00 12.20 -11.39
C THR A 422 -2.74 13.14 -12.36
N PRO A 423 -2.28 14.40 -12.51
CA PRO A 423 -3.03 15.42 -13.26
C PRO A 423 -3.07 15.11 -14.75
N LYS A 424 -3.99 15.76 -15.45
CA LYS A 424 -3.97 15.79 -16.92
C LYS A 424 -2.77 16.61 -17.39
N VAL A 425 -1.99 16.04 -18.30
CA VAL A 425 -0.80 16.64 -18.90
C VAL A 425 -0.86 16.56 -20.42
N LYS A 426 -0.02 17.33 -21.11
CA LYS A 426 0.11 17.31 -22.57
C LYS A 426 1.43 16.66 -22.95
N ASP A 427 1.39 15.65 -23.81
CA ASP A 427 2.59 15.10 -24.41
C ASP A 427 3.26 16.16 -25.29
N LYS A 428 4.54 16.44 -25.04
CA LYS A 428 5.26 17.50 -25.78
C LYS A 428 5.59 17.11 -27.22
N LYS A 429 5.70 15.81 -27.52
CA LYS A 429 6.03 15.29 -28.85
C LYS A 429 4.77 15.15 -29.71
N THR A 430 3.70 14.57 -29.17
CA THR A 430 2.47 14.28 -29.93
C THR A 430 1.40 15.36 -29.76
N GLY A 431 1.51 16.23 -28.77
CA GLY A 431 0.50 17.23 -28.44
C GLY A 431 -0.77 16.67 -27.80
N LYS A 432 -0.87 15.35 -27.60
CA LYS A 432 -2.04 14.67 -27.03
C LYS A 432 -2.15 14.96 -25.52
N THR A 433 -3.35 15.31 -25.07
CA THR A 433 -3.65 15.39 -23.63
C THR A 433 -4.01 14.02 -23.08
N TYR A 434 -3.44 13.66 -21.95
CA TYR A 434 -3.69 12.40 -21.24
C TYR A 434 -3.62 12.60 -19.73
N THR A 435 -4.17 11.66 -18.94
CA THR A 435 -3.98 11.63 -17.49
C THR A 435 -2.64 10.99 -17.18
N SER A 436 -1.71 11.75 -16.59
CA SER A 436 -0.43 11.22 -16.13
C SER A 436 -0.69 10.09 -15.13
N HIS A 437 -0.05 8.92 -15.28
CA HIS A 437 -0.11 7.87 -14.26
C HIS A 437 1.11 7.88 -13.33
N PHE A 438 1.91 8.95 -13.40
CA PHE A 438 2.98 9.21 -12.44
C PHE A 438 2.39 9.76 -11.14
N ALA A 439 1.95 8.88 -10.25
CA ALA A 439 1.45 9.25 -8.93
C ALA A 439 2.58 9.82 -8.06
N VAL A 440 2.55 11.12 -7.81
CA VAL A 440 3.64 11.83 -7.14
C VAL A 440 3.12 13.01 -6.31
N THR A 441 3.96 13.58 -5.44
CA THR A 441 3.62 14.82 -4.71
C THR A 441 3.27 15.94 -5.70
N PRO A 442 2.22 16.75 -5.45
CA PRO A 442 1.89 17.89 -6.31
C PRO A 442 3.01 18.93 -6.40
N ARG A 443 3.96 18.93 -5.45
CA ARG A 443 5.10 19.88 -5.41
C ARG A 443 5.97 19.89 -6.66
N VAL A 444 5.99 18.78 -7.41
CA VAL A 444 6.81 18.66 -8.62
C VAL A 444 6.01 18.95 -9.91
N GLN A 445 4.70 19.26 -9.79
CA GLN A 445 3.77 19.52 -10.89
C GLN A 445 2.73 20.59 -10.51
N LEU A 446 3.17 21.69 -9.88
CA LEU A 446 2.24 22.67 -9.28
C LEU A 446 1.38 23.39 -10.31
N LYS A 447 1.90 23.63 -11.52
CA LYS A 447 1.16 24.29 -12.60
C LYS A 447 -0.04 23.46 -13.04
N GLU A 448 0.13 22.15 -13.14
CA GLU A 448 -0.88 21.20 -13.58
C GLU A 448 -1.84 20.79 -12.46
N THR A 449 -1.48 21.05 -11.20
CA THR A 449 -2.24 20.64 -10.00
C THR A 449 -2.83 21.85 -9.26
N CYS A 450 -2.07 22.47 -8.37
CA CYS A 450 -2.53 23.50 -7.45
C CYS A 450 -2.94 24.80 -8.17
N ILE A 451 -2.08 25.31 -9.06
CA ILE A 451 -2.24 26.65 -9.65
C ILE A 451 -3.44 26.71 -10.60
N LYS A 452 -3.84 25.58 -11.18
CA LYS A 452 -5.04 25.47 -12.01
C LYS A 452 -6.33 25.87 -11.27
N CYS A 453 -6.44 25.54 -9.98
CA CYS A 453 -7.60 25.88 -9.16
C CYS A 453 -7.35 27.10 -8.26
N HIS A 454 -6.08 27.43 -7.99
CA HIS A 454 -5.66 28.58 -7.19
C HIS A 454 -4.92 29.60 -8.07
N PRO A 455 -5.59 30.25 -9.04
CA PRO A 455 -4.91 31.11 -10.02
C PRO A 455 -4.34 32.39 -9.41
N LYS A 456 -4.74 32.74 -8.18
CA LYS A 456 -4.20 33.89 -7.43
C LYS A 456 -2.90 33.56 -6.69
N TRP A 457 -2.47 32.31 -6.67
CA TRP A 457 -1.24 31.90 -6.00
C TRP A 457 -0.09 31.80 -6.99
N THR A 458 1.12 32.10 -6.53
CA THR A 458 2.35 31.66 -7.17
C THR A 458 2.65 30.21 -6.79
N GLU A 459 3.52 29.53 -7.54
CA GLU A 459 4.02 28.20 -7.16
C GLU A 459 4.69 28.21 -5.79
N GLU A 460 5.37 29.31 -5.44
CA GLU A 460 6.00 29.48 -4.13
C GLU A 460 4.96 29.57 -3.01
N GLN A 461 3.87 30.34 -3.21
CA GLN A 461 2.77 30.40 -2.24
C GLN A 461 2.08 29.04 -2.08
N ALA A 462 1.90 28.28 -3.16
CA ALA A 462 1.37 26.92 -3.09
C ALA A 462 2.28 25.98 -2.29
N LYS A 463 3.61 25.99 -2.54
CA LYS A 463 4.59 25.23 -1.75
C LYS A 463 4.54 25.64 -0.27
N TYR A 464 4.58 26.94 -0.01
CA TYR A 464 4.54 27.50 1.34
C TYR A 464 3.29 27.09 2.12
N SER A 465 2.12 27.05 1.45
CA SER A 465 0.88 26.56 2.04
C SER A 465 0.98 25.08 2.44
N ILE A 466 1.48 24.23 1.54
CA ILE A 466 1.69 22.80 1.83
C ILE A 466 2.67 22.65 3.00
N ASP A 467 3.83 23.32 2.96
CA ASP A 467 4.87 23.22 3.99
C ASP A 467 4.36 23.70 5.36
N SER A 468 3.61 24.80 5.40
CA SER A 468 3.08 25.37 6.64
C SER A 468 2.10 24.42 7.35
N ILE A 469 1.18 23.80 6.60
CA ILE A 469 0.23 22.83 7.15
C ILE A 469 0.98 21.61 7.69
N LYS A 470 1.88 21.04 6.89
CA LYS A 470 2.66 19.86 7.28
C LYS A 470 3.51 20.12 8.50
N ALA A 471 4.16 21.27 8.59
CA ALA A 471 4.97 21.67 9.74
C ALA A 471 4.12 21.77 11.01
N HIS A 472 2.94 22.42 10.92
CA HIS A 472 2.02 22.55 12.04
C HIS A 472 1.56 21.18 12.58
N ILE A 473 1.10 20.30 11.67
CA ILE A 473 0.57 18.98 12.05
C ILE A 473 1.68 18.06 12.56
N LYS A 474 2.88 18.08 11.97
CA LYS A 474 4.04 17.35 12.55
C LYS A 474 4.35 17.82 13.97
N GLY A 475 4.28 19.12 14.24
CA GLY A 475 4.42 19.65 15.60
C GLY A 475 3.38 19.08 16.56
N LYS A 476 2.12 18.91 16.12
CA LYS A 476 1.06 18.27 16.91
C LYS A 476 1.31 16.77 17.12
N MET A 477 1.80 16.05 16.11
CA MET A 477 2.21 14.65 16.26
C MET A 477 3.31 14.49 17.34
N ARG A 478 4.33 15.37 17.35
CA ARG A 478 5.37 15.37 18.40
C ARG A 478 4.81 15.57 19.81
N LYS A 479 3.77 16.42 19.97
CA LYS A 479 3.13 16.64 21.27
C LYS A 479 2.29 15.43 21.71
N ALA A 480 1.54 14.83 20.80
CA ALA A 480 0.81 13.59 21.07
C ALA A 480 1.78 12.46 21.49
N GLU A 481 2.89 12.30 20.78
CA GLU A 481 3.92 11.30 21.09
C GLU A 481 4.55 11.47 22.46
N PHE A 482 4.86 12.72 22.84
CA PHE A 482 5.39 13.04 24.15
C PHE A 482 4.42 12.59 25.27
N HIS A 483 3.13 12.91 25.15
CA HIS A 483 2.14 12.54 26.17
C HIS A 483 1.82 11.06 26.17
N LEU A 484 1.76 10.40 25.00
CA LEU A 484 1.62 8.95 24.88
C LEU A 484 2.80 8.22 25.51
N ALA A 485 4.03 8.68 25.26
CA ALA A 485 5.22 8.12 25.88
C ALA A 485 5.20 8.25 27.41
N ALA A 486 4.71 9.39 27.93
CA ALA A 486 4.54 9.61 29.37
C ALA A 486 3.44 8.72 29.96
N LEU A 487 2.33 8.51 29.25
CA LEU A 487 1.29 7.56 29.66
C LEU A 487 1.85 6.13 29.75
N ILE A 488 2.61 5.69 28.76
CA ILE A 488 3.26 4.37 28.77
C ILE A 488 4.14 4.20 30.01
N ASP A 489 4.98 5.20 30.34
CA ASP A 489 5.83 5.16 31.52
C ASP A 489 5.01 5.10 32.81
N LYS A 490 3.92 5.88 32.88
CA LYS A 490 3.02 5.89 34.03
C LYS A 490 2.33 4.55 34.22
N ILE A 491 1.86 3.89 33.16
CA ILE A 491 1.28 2.54 33.27
C ILE A 491 2.32 1.56 33.83
N VAL A 492 3.58 1.63 33.37
CA VAL A 492 4.67 0.78 33.91
C VAL A 492 4.94 1.08 35.38
N GLU A 493 4.97 2.35 35.78
CA GLU A 493 5.11 2.80 37.16
C GLU A 493 3.96 2.26 38.03
N GLY A 494 2.71 2.42 37.60
CA GLY A 494 1.53 1.90 38.30
C GLY A 494 1.61 0.39 38.53
N LYS A 495 2.04 -0.38 37.53
CA LYS A 495 2.26 -1.84 37.66
C LYS A 495 3.34 -2.17 38.69
N LYS A 496 4.48 -1.46 38.65
CA LYS A 496 5.58 -1.65 39.63
C LYS A 496 5.17 -1.27 41.04
N SER A 497 4.32 -0.26 41.18
CA SER A 497 3.72 0.17 42.45
C SER A 497 2.65 -0.79 42.95
N GLY A 498 2.31 -1.86 42.20
CA GLY A 498 1.32 -2.86 42.58
C GLY A 498 -0.09 -2.29 42.66
N LEU A 499 -0.46 -1.38 41.76
CA LEU A 499 -1.86 -0.96 41.62
C LEU A 499 -2.72 -2.13 41.15
N ASP A 500 -4.02 -2.05 41.47
CA ASP A 500 -5.01 -3.04 41.05
C ASP A 500 -5.06 -3.19 39.52
N ALA A 501 -5.32 -4.42 39.06
CA ALA A 501 -5.33 -4.75 37.64
C ALA A 501 -6.42 -3.97 36.86
N GLU A 502 -7.54 -3.64 37.49
CA GLU A 502 -8.62 -2.87 36.86
C GLU A 502 -8.22 -1.42 36.63
N ILE A 503 -7.48 -0.80 37.58
CA ILE A 503 -6.93 0.56 37.40
C ILE A 503 -5.92 0.58 36.25
N ILE A 504 -5.06 -0.44 36.15
CA ILE A 504 -4.12 -0.58 35.03
C ILE A 504 -4.88 -0.74 33.72
N LYS A 505 -5.96 -1.54 33.69
CA LYS A 505 -6.78 -1.75 32.51
C LYS A 505 -7.47 -0.47 32.05
N GLN A 506 -7.98 0.35 32.97
CA GLN A 506 -8.55 1.66 32.65
C GLN A 506 -7.50 2.59 31.99
N ALA A 507 -6.26 2.61 32.50
CA ALA A 507 -5.19 3.38 31.88
C ALA A 507 -4.75 2.81 30.52
N GLN A 508 -4.77 1.49 30.34
CA GLN A 508 -4.53 0.83 29.05
C GLN A 508 -5.62 1.15 28.01
N ASP A 509 -6.87 1.29 28.42
CA ASP A 509 -7.95 1.71 27.52
C ASP A 509 -7.75 3.16 27.05
N GLN A 510 -7.32 4.05 27.96
CA GLN A 510 -6.90 5.41 27.58
C GLN A 510 -5.71 5.40 26.63
N HIS A 511 -4.77 4.46 26.82
CA HIS A 511 -3.64 4.27 25.91
C HIS A 511 -4.12 3.86 24.51
N LEU A 512 -5.06 2.92 24.38
CA LEU A 512 -5.63 2.54 23.09
C LEU A 512 -6.30 3.72 22.39
N LYS A 513 -7.14 4.48 23.10
CA LYS A 513 -7.82 5.66 22.53
C LYS A 513 -6.82 6.71 22.06
N ALA A 514 -5.85 7.04 22.90
CA ALA A 514 -4.79 7.99 22.56
C ALA A 514 -3.96 7.51 21.37
N HIS A 515 -3.66 6.21 21.31
CA HIS A 515 -2.90 5.58 20.23
C HIS A 515 -3.65 5.68 18.90
N ILE A 516 -4.94 5.34 18.86
CA ILE A 516 -5.77 5.46 17.65
C ILE A 516 -5.73 6.89 17.09
N LEU A 517 -5.95 7.86 17.97
CA LEU A 517 -6.00 9.28 17.63
C LEU A 517 -4.66 9.88 17.19
N TRP A 518 -3.53 9.21 17.48
CA TRP A 518 -2.19 9.61 17.07
C TRP A 518 -1.71 8.84 15.83
N GLU A 519 -1.71 7.51 15.91
CA GLU A 519 -1.04 6.66 14.93
C GLU A 519 -1.70 6.78 13.55
N PHE A 520 -3.01 7.05 13.52
CA PHE A 520 -3.73 7.38 12.29
C PHE A 520 -3.01 8.46 11.45
N TRP A 521 -2.40 9.46 12.09
CA TRP A 521 -1.67 10.56 11.41
C TRP A 521 -0.20 10.28 11.15
N THR A 522 0.42 9.35 11.88
CA THR A 522 1.77 8.86 11.53
C THR A 522 1.71 7.79 10.45
N ALA A 523 0.56 7.17 10.23
CA ALA A 523 0.28 6.26 9.12
C ALA A 523 -0.12 7.03 7.85
N GLU A 524 -0.94 8.07 7.97
CA GLU A 524 -1.42 8.89 6.85
C GLU A 524 -0.31 9.73 6.19
N ASN A 525 -0.30 9.79 4.85
CA ASN A 525 0.83 10.22 4.05
C ASN A 525 0.96 11.71 3.74
N SER A 526 -0.07 12.49 4.02
CA SER A 526 -0.10 13.92 3.70
C SER A 526 0.51 14.79 4.79
N ASP A 527 0.82 14.22 5.97
CA ASP A 527 1.12 14.95 7.20
C ASP A 527 0.00 15.97 7.50
N GLY A 528 -1.26 15.54 7.34
CA GLY A 528 -2.46 16.33 7.58
C GLY A 528 -2.88 17.30 6.46
N PHE A 529 -2.13 17.42 5.36
CA PHE A 529 -2.53 18.28 4.24
C PHE A 529 -3.88 17.89 3.62
N HIS A 530 -4.23 16.60 3.64
CA HIS A 530 -5.53 16.15 3.13
C HIS A 530 -6.70 16.67 3.99
N ASN A 531 -6.55 16.80 5.30
CA ASN A 531 -7.60 17.31 6.19
C ASN A 531 -7.01 17.89 7.48
N PRO A 532 -6.49 19.14 7.45
CA PRO A 532 -5.70 19.69 8.54
C PRO A 532 -6.52 19.96 9.81
N GLU A 533 -7.81 20.28 9.67
CA GLU A 533 -8.70 20.47 10.82
C GLU A 533 -8.93 19.15 11.58
N MET A 534 -9.26 18.06 10.87
CA MET A 534 -9.41 16.74 11.47
C MET A 534 -8.11 16.25 12.13
N ALA A 535 -6.97 16.48 11.47
CA ALA A 535 -5.65 16.16 12.02
C ALA A 535 -5.39 16.86 13.34
N ARG A 536 -5.64 18.17 13.39
CA ARG A 536 -5.46 18.97 14.60
C ARG A 536 -6.38 18.51 15.73
N GLU A 537 -7.65 18.25 15.45
CA GLU A 537 -8.62 17.79 16.45
C GLU A 537 -8.21 16.44 17.03
N SER A 538 -7.96 15.45 16.18
CA SER A 538 -7.55 14.11 16.59
C SER A 538 -6.28 14.12 17.43
N LEU A 539 -5.24 14.82 17.00
CA LEU A 539 -3.97 14.89 17.74
C LEU A 539 -4.10 15.63 19.08
N THR A 540 -5.03 16.59 19.19
CA THR A 540 -5.33 17.22 20.48
C THR A 540 -6.06 16.26 21.41
N ARG A 541 -7.05 15.51 20.90
CA ARG A 541 -7.75 14.48 21.66
C ARG A 541 -6.82 13.34 22.09
N SER A 542 -5.81 12.98 21.28
CA SER A 542 -4.78 12.01 21.67
C SER A 542 -4.02 12.45 22.92
N VAL A 543 -3.69 13.75 23.02
CA VAL A 543 -3.08 14.33 24.22
C VAL A 543 -4.04 14.26 25.41
N ASP A 544 -5.32 14.59 25.22
CA ASP A 544 -6.32 14.56 26.29
C ASP A 544 -6.51 13.14 26.86
N GLU A 545 -6.68 12.13 25.99
CA GLU A 545 -6.77 10.72 26.40
C GLU A 545 -5.48 10.25 27.10
N SER A 546 -4.31 10.70 26.63
CA SER A 546 -3.04 10.42 27.30
C SER A 546 -3.00 10.97 28.72
N GLN A 547 -3.44 12.23 28.90
CA GLN A 547 -3.47 12.89 30.20
C GLN A 547 -4.49 12.26 31.16
N LYS A 548 -5.65 11.83 30.66
CA LYS A 548 -6.64 11.07 31.45
C LYS A 548 -6.03 9.78 32.00
N GLY A 549 -5.35 9.00 31.15
CA GLY A 549 -4.65 7.78 31.58
C GLY A 549 -3.56 8.05 32.63
N ILE A 550 -2.79 9.13 32.47
CA ILE A 550 -1.77 9.55 33.44
C ILE A 550 -2.42 9.90 34.78
N LYS A 551 -3.54 10.62 34.74
CA LYS A 551 -4.27 11.02 35.95
C LYS A 551 -4.78 9.80 36.72
N ILE A 552 -5.37 8.82 36.04
CA ILE A 552 -5.84 7.55 36.64
C ILE A 552 -4.74 6.89 37.46
N ILE A 553 -3.53 6.78 36.90
CA ILE A 553 -2.40 6.18 37.60
C ILE A 553 -1.92 7.04 38.78
N ASN A 554 -1.74 8.35 38.56
CA ASN A 554 -1.22 9.24 39.61
C ASN A 554 -2.16 9.30 40.82
N ASP A 555 -3.47 9.43 40.59
CA ASP A 555 -4.47 9.46 41.67
C ASP A 555 -4.42 8.15 42.47
N ALA A 556 -4.36 7.00 41.79
CA ALA A 556 -4.31 5.69 42.44
C ALA A 556 -3.01 5.47 43.25
N ILE A 557 -1.86 5.94 42.76
CA ILE A 557 -0.61 5.93 43.52
C ILE A 557 -0.70 6.82 44.76
N ALA A 558 -1.27 8.02 44.63
CA ALA A 558 -1.42 8.96 45.74
C ALA A 558 -2.33 8.36 46.83
N MET A 559 -3.48 7.78 46.43
CA MET A 559 -4.38 7.09 47.35
C MET A 559 -3.71 5.92 48.06
N LYS A 560 -2.96 5.09 47.32
CA LYS A 560 -2.21 3.97 47.90
C LYS A 560 -1.12 4.43 48.87
N THR A 561 -0.48 5.56 48.59
CA THR A 561 0.55 6.14 49.46
C THR A 561 -0.05 6.74 50.73
N ALA A 562 -1.21 7.40 50.63
CA ALA A 562 -1.92 7.96 51.78
C ALA A 562 -2.55 6.90 52.69
N ALA A 563 -2.79 5.69 52.18
CA ALA A 563 -3.32 4.56 52.94
C ALA A 563 -2.24 3.74 53.68
N LYS A 564 -0.95 4.07 53.47
CA LYS A 564 0.19 3.54 54.22
C LYS A 564 0.58 4.51 55.32
#